data_AF-A0A6I3JH63-F1
#
_entry.id   AF-A0A6I3JH63-F1
#
_cell.length_a   1.000
_cell.length_b   1.000
_cell.length_c   1.000
_cell.angle_alpha   90.00
_cell.angle_beta   90.00
_cell.angle_gamma   90.00
#
_symmetry.space_group_name_H-M   'P 1'
#
loop_
_entity.id
_entity.type
_entity.pdbx_description
1 polymer ?
#
loop_
_entity_poly.entity_id
_entity_poly.type
_entity_poly.pdbx_seq_one_letter_code
_entity_poly.pdbx_strand_id
1 'polypeptide(L)'
;MPSSNDPVVDADELREAVRGLAHPTRSIDDPTAVYLVLGALSSALASLSQLLHQLGEFHDGPTREQWTNADPNAGRAASYEVSWELHRAAEMVHHSADRVDRAHEVEATIAYDIAHCPLLAPVPRPLQDREVSL
;
A
#
# COMPACT_ATOMS: atom_id res chain seq x y z
N MET A 1 10.00 -7.60 12.64
CA MET A 1 10.79 -8.45 11.74
C MET A 1 12.10 -7.73 11.47
N PRO A 2 13.26 -8.40 11.50
CA PRO A 2 14.48 -7.77 11.00
C PRO A 2 14.31 -7.66 9.48
N SER A 3 14.34 -6.45 8.95
CA SER A 3 14.40 -6.20 7.51
C SER A 3 15.67 -6.88 6.98
N SER A 4 15.51 -7.80 6.05
CA SER A 4 16.62 -8.27 5.23
C SER A 4 17.31 -7.04 4.65
N ASN A 5 18.64 -6.99 4.65
CA ASN A 5 19.36 -5.88 4.00
C ASN A 5 19.52 -6.13 2.49
N ASP A 6 18.75 -7.08 1.94
CA ASP A 6 18.75 -7.48 0.54
C ASP A 6 17.48 -6.95 -0.15
N PRO A 7 17.60 -5.90 -0.99
CA PRO A 7 16.45 -5.30 -1.67
C PRO A 7 15.73 -6.26 -2.62
N VAL A 8 16.38 -7.34 -3.07
CA VAL A 8 15.73 -8.37 -3.91
C VAL A 8 14.78 -9.22 -3.07
N VAL A 9 15.19 -9.60 -1.86
CA VAL A 9 14.32 -10.35 -0.93
C VAL A 9 13.12 -9.50 -0.54
N ASP A 10 13.33 -8.22 -0.21
CA ASP A 10 12.24 -7.32 0.17
C ASP A 10 11.26 -7.07 -0.99
N ALA A 11 11.74 -7.02 -2.24
CA ALA A 11 10.86 -6.91 -3.42
C ALA A 11 10.01 -8.18 -3.63
N ASP A 12 10.56 -9.36 -3.34
CA ASP A 12 9.83 -10.62 -3.36
C ASP A 12 8.76 -10.67 -2.25
N GLU A 13 9.09 -10.22 -1.04
CA GLU A 13 8.14 -10.10 0.06
C GLU A 13 7.00 -9.12 -0.27
N LEU A 14 7.30 -7.97 -0.88
CA LEU A 14 6.29 -7.03 -1.38
C LEU A 14 5.34 -7.71 -2.37
N ARG A 15 5.88 -8.45 -3.34
CA ARG A 15 5.06 -9.19 -4.33
C ARG A 15 4.12 -10.18 -3.65
N GLU A 16 4.63 -10.97 -2.72
CA GLU A 16 3.82 -11.96 -2.00
C GLU A 16 2.79 -11.30 -1.08
N ALA A 17 3.12 -10.17 -0.44
CA ALA A 17 2.18 -9.41 0.37
C ALA A 17 1.01 -8.87 -0.46
N VAL A 18 1.28 -8.28 -1.63
CA VAL A 18 0.25 -7.78 -2.55
C VAL A 18 -0.63 -8.93 -3.06
N ARG A 19 -0.02 -10.07 -3.41
CA ARG A 19 -0.76 -11.28 -3.82
C ARG A 19 -1.63 -11.82 -2.67
N GLY A 20 -1.08 -11.82 -1.46
CA GLY A 20 -1.75 -12.22 -0.24
C GLY A 20 -2.96 -11.35 0.08
N LEU A 21 -2.88 -10.03 -0.16
CA LEU A 21 -3.98 -9.09 0.02
C LEU A 21 -5.08 -9.23 -1.04
N ALA A 22 -4.73 -9.57 -2.27
CA ALA A 22 -5.68 -9.71 -3.38
C ALA A 22 -6.67 -10.88 -3.21
N HIS A 23 -6.35 -11.88 -2.38
CA HIS A 23 -7.23 -13.04 -2.18
C HIS A 23 -8.38 -12.78 -1.18
N PRO A 24 -8.13 -12.29 0.05
CA PRO A 24 -9.18 -11.92 1.00
C PRO A 24 -10.11 -10.81 0.50
N THR A 25 -9.60 -9.86 -0.29
CA THR A 25 -10.38 -8.74 -0.82
C THR A 25 -11.46 -9.14 -1.84
N ARG A 26 -11.48 -10.40 -2.29
CA ARG A 26 -12.56 -10.92 -3.17
C ARG A 26 -13.88 -11.17 -2.44
N SER A 27 -13.83 -11.41 -1.13
CA SER A 27 -15.00 -11.65 -0.29
C SER A 27 -14.75 -11.01 1.06
N ILE A 28 -15.29 -9.80 1.25
CA ILE A 28 -15.20 -9.09 2.52
C ILE A 28 -16.50 -9.31 3.27
N ASP A 29 -16.44 -10.10 4.35
CA ASP A 29 -17.61 -10.47 5.17
C ASP A 29 -17.93 -9.40 6.24
N ASP A 30 -16.90 -8.68 6.69
CA ASP A 30 -17.02 -7.52 7.59
C ASP A 30 -16.76 -6.24 6.80
N PRO A 31 -17.80 -5.45 6.49
CA PRO A 31 -17.64 -4.22 5.71
C PRO A 31 -16.73 -3.19 6.38
N THR A 32 -16.55 -3.24 7.71
CA THR A 32 -15.62 -2.33 8.40
C THR A 32 -14.16 -2.60 8.07
N ALA A 33 -13.84 -3.80 7.58
CA ALA A 33 -12.50 -4.13 7.09
C ALA A 33 -12.14 -3.34 5.82
N VAL A 34 -13.11 -2.89 5.01
CA VAL A 34 -12.87 -2.09 3.80
C VAL A 34 -12.11 -0.81 4.13
N TYR A 35 -12.53 -0.10 5.18
CA TYR A 35 -11.86 1.11 5.64
C TYR A 35 -10.37 0.85 5.95
N LEU A 36 -10.08 -0.18 6.76
CA LEU A 36 -8.71 -0.54 7.13
C LEU A 36 -7.86 -0.94 5.91
N VAL A 37 -8.44 -1.68 4.96
CA VAL A 37 -7.76 -2.10 3.72
C VAL A 37 -7.44 -0.89 2.85
N LEU A 38 -8.36 0.07 2.70
CA LEU A 38 -8.13 1.28 1.92
C LEU A 38 -7.02 2.15 2.53
N GLY A 39 -7.03 2.34 3.86
CA GLY A 39 -5.98 3.09 4.56
C GLY A 39 -4.60 2.44 4.40
N ALA A 40 -4.50 1.12 4.56
CA ALA A 40 -3.26 0.38 4.36
C ALA A 40 -2.76 0.46 2.89
N LEU A 41 -3.68 0.35 1.93
CA LEU A 41 -3.36 0.44 0.51
C LEU A 41 -2.89 1.85 0.10
N SER A 42 -3.54 2.91 0.62
CA SER A 42 -3.10 4.30 0.41
C SER A 42 -1.66 4.51 0.88
N SER A 43 -1.35 4.08 2.10
CA SER A 43 0.01 4.15 2.66
C SER A 43 1.01 3.33 1.83
N ALA A 44 0.64 2.13 1.40
CA ALA A 44 1.52 1.27 0.60
C ALA A 44 1.83 1.87 -0.77
N LEU A 45 0.84 2.48 -1.44
CA LEU A 45 1.03 3.17 -2.71
C LEU A 45 1.93 4.40 -2.55
N ALA A 46 1.77 5.19 -1.48
CA ALA A 46 2.66 6.31 -1.20
C ALA A 46 4.12 5.86 -1.03
N SER A 47 4.36 4.78 -0.27
CA SER A 47 5.70 4.19 -0.13
C SER A 47 6.24 3.62 -1.45
N LEU A 48 5.39 3.01 -2.28
CA LEU A 48 5.79 2.51 -3.60
C LEU A 48 6.17 3.66 -4.55
N SER A 49 5.45 4.78 -4.52
CA SER A 49 5.82 5.98 -5.27
C SER A 49 7.22 6.46 -4.88
N GLN A 50 7.51 6.50 -3.57
CA GLN A 50 8.83 6.90 -3.09
C GLN A 50 9.92 5.93 -3.54
N LEU A 51 9.68 4.61 -3.47
CA LEU A 51 10.62 3.60 -3.95
C LEU A 51 10.93 3.77 -5.45
N LEU A 52 9.92 4.04 -6.26
CA LEU A 52 10.08 4.26 -7.70
C LEU A 52 10.93 5.51 -7.99
N HIS A 53 10.69 6.62 -7.28
CA HIS A 53 11.56 7.81 -7.37
C HIS A 53 13.00 7.49 -6.97
N GLN A 54 13.21 6.73 -5.89
CA GLN A 54 14.56 6.34 -5.43
C GLN A 54 15.30 5.48 -6.47
N LEU A 55 14.61 4.55 -7.13
CA LEU A 55 15.18 3.78 -8.22
C LEU A 55 15.47 4.67 -9.45
N GLY A 56 14.61 5.65 -9.73
CA GLY A 56 14.85 6.66 -10.77
C GLY A 56 16.10 7.49 -10.49
N GLU A 57 16.24 8.00 -9.28
CA GLU A 57 17.42 8.78 -8.82
C GLU A 57 18.71 7.97 -8.91
N PHE A 58 18.67 6.66 -8.63
CA PHE A 58 19.82 5.78 -8.82
C PHE A 58 20.31 5.78 -10.28
N HIS A 59 19.39 5.85 -11.24
CA HIS A 59 19.70 5.92 -12.67
C HIS A 59 20.09 7.33 -13.17
N ASP A 60 19.76 8.38 -12.42
CA ASP A 60 20.18 9.76 -12.67
C ASP A 60 21.61 10.06 -12.15
N GLY A 61 22.11 9.26 -11.19
CA GLY A 61 23.36 9.52 -10.49
C GLY A 61 24.66 9.22 -11.26
N PRO A 62 25.78 9.90 -10.93
CA PRO A 62 27.09 9.71 -11.59
C PRO A 62 27.76 8.37 -11.27
N THR A 63 27.37 7.71 -10.17
CA THR A 63 27.90 6.39 -9.73
C THR A 63 27.69 5.30 -10.79
N ARG A 64 26.69 5.50 -11.63
CA ARG A 64 26.29 4.64 -12.74
C ARG A 64 27.38 4.46 -13.81
N GLU A 65 28.21 5.47 -14.04
CA GLU A 65 29.26 5.42 -15.06
C GLU A 65 30.32 4.33 -14.75
N GLN A 66 30.39 3.88 -13.50
CA GLN A 66 31.35 2.88 -13.04
C GLN A 66 30.97 1.43 -13.39
N TRP A 67 29.70 1.17 -13.77
CA TRP A 67 29.19 -0.20 -13.96
C TRP A 67 28.90 -0.57 -15.43
N THR A 68 29.10 0.37 -16.36
CA THR A 68 28.92 0.14 -17.80
C THR A 68 30.26 0.02 -18.53
N ASN A 69 30.59 -1.17 -19.03
CA ASN A 69 31.78 -1.41 -19.87
C ASN A 69 31.54 -1.13 -21.37
N ALA A 70 30.32 -0.73 -21.75
CA ALA A 70 29.88 -0.53 -23.12
C ALA A 70 29.99 0.95 -23.56
N ASP A 71 29.61 1.27 -24.81
CA ASP A 71 29.55 2.64 -25.33
C ASP A 71 28.87 3.58 -24.30
N PRO A 72 29.62 4.53 -23.73
CA PRO A 72 29.10 5.43 -22.70
C PRO A 72 27.86 6.22 -23.17
N ASN A 73 27.73 6.51 -24.47
CA ASN A 73 26.58 7.24 -25.00
C ASN A 73 25.31 6.37 -25.04
N ALA A 74 25.41 5.17 -25.61
CA ALA A 74 24.29 4.23 -25.67
C ALA A 74 23.86 3.80 -24.27
N GLY A 75 24.84 3.57 -23.38
CA GLY A 75 24.59 3.40 -21.95
C GLY A 75 23.77 4.57 -21.43
N ARG A 76 24.29 5.80 -21.50
CA ARG A 76 23.65 7.02 -20.97
C ARG A 76 22.19 7.15 -21.38
N ALA A 77 21.89 7.02 -22.67
CA ALA A 77 20.53 7.07 -23.20
C ALA A 77 19.61 6.04 -22.54
N ALA A 78 20.02 4.77 -22.49
CA ALA A 78 19.17 3.69 -21.96
C ALA A 78 18.80 3.89 -20.49
N SER A 79 19.72 4.35 -19.63
CA SER A 79 19.35 4.55 -18.23
C SER A 79 18.74 5.92 -17.92
N TYR A 80 18.85 6.91 -18.81
CA TYR A 80 17.97 8.08 -18.74
C TYR A 80 16.52 7.67 -19.07
N GLU A 81 16.33 6.78 -20.05
CA GLU A 81 15.02 6.23 -20.35
C GLU A 81 14.44 5.46 -19.15
N VAL A 82 15.26 4.65 -18.46
CA VAL A 82 14.83 3.98 -17.22
C VAL A 82 14.45 4.97 -16.12
N SER A 83 15.27 6.00 -15.84
CA SER A 83 14.93 6.97 -14.80
C SER A 83 13.66 7.73 -15.11
N TRP A 84 13.50 8.16 -16.36
CA TRP A 84 12.29 8.83 -16.84
C TRP A 84 11.03 7.99 -16.62
N GLU A 85 11.04 6.72 -17.03
CA GLU A 85 9.87 5.85 -16.87
C GLU A 85 9.58 5.54 -15.40
N LEU A 86 10.60 5.40 -14.55
CA LEU A 86 10.41 5.20 -13.11
C LEU A 86 9.79 6.40 -12.42
N HIS A 87 10.30 7.61 -12.69
CA HIS A 87 9.72 8.86 -12.17
C HIS A 87 8.28 9.05 -12.65
N ARG A 88 8.02 8.75 -13.93
CA ARG A 88 6.66 8.79 -14.49
C ARG A 88 5.73 7.79 -13.79
N ALA A 89 6.19 6.56 -13.58
CA ALA A 89 5.41 5.54 -12.89
C ALA A 89 5.11 5.94 -11.44
N ALA A 90 6.07 6.53 -10.75
CA ALA A 90 5.90 7.06 -9.40
C ALA A 90 4.79 8.11 -9.34
N GLU A 91 4.77 9.09 -10.25
CA GLU A 91 3.69 10.10 -10.31
C GLU A 91 2.31 9.46 -10.56
N MET A 92 2.24 8.41 -11.40
CA MET A 92 1.01 7.67 -11.62
C MET A 92 0.54 6.91 -10.37
N VAL A 93 1.48 6.31 -9.62
CA VAL A 93 1.21 5.63 -8.35
C VAL A 93 0.79 6.64 -7.28
N HIS A 94 1.43 7.80 -7.20
CA HIS A 94 1.07 8.89 -6.29
C HIS A 94 -0.36 9.35 -6.53
N HIS A 95 -0.73 9.67 -7.78
CA HIS A 95 -2.10 10.02 -8.11
C HIS A 95 -3.08 8.86 -7.80
N SER A 96 -2.66 7.60 -7.92
CA SER A 96 -3.48 6.46 -7.51
C SER A 96 -3.67 6.40 -5.99
N ALA A 97 -2.64 6.73 -5.21
CA ALA A 97 -2.72 6.84 -3.75
C ALA A 97 -3.76 7.88 -3.34
N ASP A 98 -3.76 9.08 -3.96
CA ASP A 98 -4.75 10.13 -3.69
C ASP A 98 -6.19 9.65 -3.94
N ARG A 99 -6.41 8.83 -4.98
CA ARG A 99 -7.73 8.26 -5.28
C ARG A 99 -8.17 7.22 -4.25
N VAL A 100 -7.24 6.39 -3.79
CA VAL A 100 -7.52 5.40 -2.74
C VAL A 100 -7.76 6.09 -1.40
N ASP A 101 -7.00 7.13 -1.08
CA ASP A 101 -7.21 7.95 0.11
C ASP A 101 -8.57 8.64 0.08
N ARG A 102 -8.96 9.19 -1.07
CA ARG A 102 -10.30 9.75 -1.23
C ARG A 102 -11.40 8.71 -1.06
N ALA A 103 -11.19 7.48 -1.54
CA ALA A 103 -12.14 6.39 -1.31
C ALA A 103 -12.23 6.03 0.18
N HIS A 104 -11.09 6.01 0.88
CA HIS A 104 -11.00 5.78 2.32
C HIS A 104 -11.78 6.84 3.12
N GLU A 105 -11.67 8.11 2.75
CA GLU A 105 -12.47 9.19 3.36
C GLU A 105 -13.98 9.02 3.13
N VAL A 106 -14.38 8.61 1.92
CA VAL A 106 -15.81 8.37 1.60
C VAL A 106 -16.34 7.15 2.36
N GLU A 107 -15.55 6.08 2.44
CA GLU A 107 -15.88 4.87 3.18
C GLU A 107 -16.19 5.15 4.66
N ALA A 108 -15.42 6.04 5.30
CA ALA A 108 -15.68 6.47 6.68
C ALA A 108 -17.05 7.14 6.90
N THR A 109 -17.71 7.60 5.83
CA THR A 109 -19.03 8.23 5.92
C THR A 109 -20.19 7.23 5.80
N ILE A 110 -19.91 5.98 5.41
CA ILE A 110 -20.95 4.97 5.20
C ILE A 110 -21.42 4.42 6.55
N ALA A 111 -22.72 4.50 6.80
CA ALA A 111 -23.36 3.85 7.95
C ALA A 111 -23.89 2.48 7.53
N TYR A 112 -23.25 1.42 8.03
CA TYR A 112 -23.68 0.04 7.78
C TYR A 112 -24.85 -0.36 8.69
N ASP A 113 -25.88 -0.99 8.10
CA ASP A 113 -27.02 -1.51 8.83
C ASP A 113 -26.67 -2.83 9.54
N ILE A 114 -26.79 -2.83 10.87
CA ILE A 114 -26.52 -3.98 11.75
C ILE A 114 -27.43 -5.16 11.41
N ALA A 115 -28.64 -4.92 10.88
CA ALA A 115 -29.56 -6.00 10.49
C ALA A 115 -29.00 -6.85 9.33
N HIS A 116 -28.20 -6.23 8.45
CA HIS A 116 -27.55 -6.88 7.32
C HIS A 116 -26.08 -7.27 7.64
N CYS A 117 -25.54 -6.78 8.75
CA CYS A 117 -24.22 -7.14 9.25
C CYS A 117 -24.27 -7.46 10.76
N PRO A 118 -24.65 -8.70 11.13
CA PRO A 118 -24.76 -9.12 12.52
C PRO A 118 -23.44 -9.02 13.30
N LEU A 119 -22.30 -9.01 12.58
CA LEU A 119 -20.96 -8.80 13.15
C LEU A 119 -20.80 -7.44 13.82
N LEU A 120 -21.63 -6.45 13.45
CA LEU A 120 -21.66 -5.12 14.05
C LEU A 120 -22.66 -4.99 15.21
N ALA A 121 -23.31 -6.09 15.60
CA ALA A 121 -24.22 -6.07 16.74
C ALA A 121 -23.44 -5.76 18.05
N PRO A 122 -23.93 -4.82 18.87
CA PRO A 122 -23.27 -4.53 20.14
C PRO A 122 -23.25 -5.78 21.03
N VAL A 123 -22.09 -6.08 21.63
CA VAL A 123 -21.96 -7.16 22.62
C VAL A 123 -22.96 -6.88 23.75
N PRO A 124 -23.86 -7.83 24.10
CA PRO A 124 -24.78 -7.65 25.21
C PRO A 124 -23.98 -7.34 26.47
N ARG A 125 -24.18 -6.16 27.04
CA ARG A 125 -23.60 -5.87 28.36
C ARG A 125 -24.18 -6.87 29.34
N PRO A 126 -23.35 -7.60 30.12
CA PRO A 126 -23.88 -8.39 31.21
C PRO A 126 -24.69 -7.45 32.10
N LEU A 127 -25.94 -7.84 32.37
CA LEU A 127 -26.78 -7.15 33.34
C LEU A 127 -26.00 -7.16 34.64
N GLN A 128 -25.41 -6.02 35.02
CA GLN A 128 -24.92 -5.86 36.38
C GLN A 128 -26.15 -6.04 37.25
N ASP A 129 -26.19 -7.19 37.94
CA ASP A 129 -27.21 -7.48 38.93
C ASP A 129 -27.32 -6.27 39.84
N ARG A 130 -28.44 -5.59 39.68
CA ARG A 130 -28.86 -4.52 40.55
C ARG A 130 -29.31 -5.23 41.83
N GLU A 131 -28.33 -5.72 42.61
CA GLU A 131 -28.54 -6.09 44.00
C GLU A 131 -28.85 -4.80 44.76
N VAL A 132 -30.12 -4.42 44.68
CA VAL A 132 -30.77 -3.63 45.70
C VAL A 132 -31.07 -4.62 46.82
N SER A 133 -30.35 -4.51 47.94
CA SER A 133 -30.83 -5.03 49.21
C SER A 133 -30.42 -4.10 50.34
N LEU A 134 -31.44 -3.30 50.71
CA LEU A 134 -31.86 -2.84 52.04
C LEU A 134 -30.82 -2.32 53.03
#